data_AF-A0A2G2YG75-F1
#
_entry.id   AF-A0A2G2YG75-F1
#
_cell.length_a   1.000
_cell.length_b   1.000
_cell.length_c   1.000
_cell.angle_alpha   90.00
_cell.angle_beta   90.00
_cell.angle_gamma   90.00
#
_symmetry.space_group_name_H-M   'P 1'
#
loop_
_entity.id
_entity.type
_entity.pdbx_description
1 polymer ?
#
loop_
_entity_poly.entity_id
_entity_poly.type
_entity_poly.pdbx_seq_one_letter_code
_entity_poly.pdbx_strand_id
1 'polypeptide(L)'
;MIEGTGFQLKRSYLFGHFIMKLKLFGGDSVGVITAFYLSSSNAEHYEIDFEFLKNRTGQPYILQTNVFTGGKGDGTEDLSLV
;
A
#
# COMPACT_ATOMS: atom_id res chain seq x y z
N MET A 1 -19.75 2.48 -12.74
CA MET A 1 -19.03 2.37 -11.47
C MET A 1 -17.73 1.67 -11.76
N ILE A 2 -16.59 2.18 -11.27
CA ILE A 2 -15.32 1.44 -11.32
C ILE A 2 -15.27 0.66 -10.01
N GLU A 3 -15.20 -0.66 -10.09
CA GLU A 3 -15.05 -1.53 -8.92
C GLU A 3 -13.58 -1.92 -8.75
N GLY A 4 -13.08 -1.86 -7.51
CA GLY A 4 -11.77 -2.36 -7.13
C GLY A 4 -11.82 -3.84 -6.73
N THR A 5 -10.66 -4.42 -6.43
CA THR A 5 -10.55 -5.79 -5.90
C THR A 5 -9.43 -5.88 -4.87
N GLY A 6 -9.54 -6.84 -3.94
CA GLY A 6 -8.53 -7.08 -2.91
C GLY A 6 -8.65 -8.47 -2.31
N PHE A 7 -7.64 -8.86 -1.54
CA PHE A 7 -7.65 -10.08 -0.74
C PHE A 7 -6.91 -9.83 0.57
N GLN A 8 -7.22 -10.64 1.58
CA GLN A 8 -6.59 -10.56 2.89
C GLN A 8 -6.11 -11.93 3.37
N LEU A 9 -5.19 -11.94 4.32
CA LEU A 9 -4.77 -13.17 4.99
C LEU A 9 -5.93 -13.79 5.77
N LYS A 10 -5.99 -15.13 5.82
CA LYS A 10 -7.02 -15.86 6.56
C LYS A 10 -6.88 -15.75 8.08
N ARG A 11 -5.72 -15.32 8.57
CA ARG A 11 -5.37 -15.26 10.00
C ARG A 11 -4.68 -13.93 10.29
N SER A 12 -4.83 -13.48 11.52
CA SER A 12 -4.10 -12.34 12.08
C SER A 12 -2.76 -12.82 12.65
N TYR A 13 -1.77 -11.93 12.62
CA TYR A 13 -0.42 -12.18 13.13
C TYR A 13 0.04 -10.97 13.93
N LEU A 14 0.75 -11.21 15.03
CA LEU A 14 1.34 -10.15 15.85
C LEU A 14 2.74 -9.77 15.33
N PHE A 15 3.52 -10.75 14.88
CA PHE A 15 4.85 -10.59 14.30
C PHE A 15 5.03 -11.54 13.12
N GLY A 16 5.90 -11.20 12.18
CA GLY A 16 6.22 -12.07 11.06
C GLY A 16 7.08 -11.42 9.99
N HIS A 17 7.42 -12.22 8.98
CA HIS A 17 8.06 -11.74 7.76
C HIS A 17 7.07 -11.89 6.60
N PHE A 18 6.63 -10.76 6.05
CA PHE A 18 5.62 -10.72 5.00
C PHE A 18 6.27 -10.25 3.71
N ILE A 19 6.18 -11.07 2.66
CA ILE A 19 6.74 -10.76 1.35
C ILE A 19 5.65 -10.96 0.30
N MET A 20 5.54 -10.01 -0.61
CA MET A 20 4.71 -10.13 -1.82
C MET A 20 5.55 -9.82 -3.05
N LYS A 21 5.45 -10.66 -4.07
CA LYS A 21 6.00 -10.37 -5.41
C LYS A 21 4.91 -9.70 -6.24
N LEU A 22 5.15 -8.45 -6.63
CA LEU A 22 4.19 -7.64 -7.40
C LEU A 22 4.76 -7.28 -8.76
N LYS A 23 3.88 -7.20 -9.76
CA LYS A 23 4.16 -6.57 -11.06
C LYS A 23 3.13 -5.46 -11.27
N LEU A 24 3.61 -4.23 -11.33
CA LEU A 24 2.77 -3.05 -11.49
C LEU A 24 2.33 -2.87 -12.95
N PHE A 25 1.28 -2.06 -13.15
CA PHE A 25 0.69 -1.84 -14.46
C PHE A 25 1.63 -1.05 -15.38
N GLY A 26 1.79 -1.51 -16.63
CA GLY A 26 2.71 -0.89 -17.60
C GLY A 26 2.15 0.38 -18.26
N GLY A 27 0.85 0.40 -18.57
CA GLY A 27 0.16 1.51 -19.26
C GLY A 27 -0.34 2.61 -18.33
N ASP A 28 -1.21 3.50 -18.81
CA ASP A 28 -1.78 4.56 -17.98
C ASP A 28 -2.68 3.97 -16.89
N SER A 29 -2.41 4.34 -15.64
CA SER A 29 -3.24 3.98 -14.49
C SER A 29 -3.25 5.11 -13.46
N VAL A 30 -3.21 6.37 -13.93
CA VAL A 30 -3.33 7.54 -13.06
C VAL A 30 -4.59 7.41 -12.19
N GLY A 31 -4.43 7.59 -10.88
CA GLY A 31 -5.51 7.49 -9.91
C GLY A 31 -5.83 6.06 -9.46
N VAL A 32 -5.12 5.03 -9.96
CA VAL A 32 -5.18 3.67 -9.42
C VAL A 32 -4.04 3.48 -8.44
N ILE A 33 -4.37 3.05 -7.22
CA ILE A 33 -3.41 2.68 -6.18
C ILE A 33 -3.37 1.16 -6.09
N THR A 34 -2.17 0.58 -6.16
CA THR A 34 -1.95 -0.81 -5.72
C THR A 34 -1.40 -0.75 -4.30
N ALA A 35 -2.08 -1.36 -3.34
CA ALA A 35 -1.68 -1.36 -1.94
C ALA A 35 -1.28 -2.77 -1.48
N PHE A 36 -0.20 -2.85 -0.72
CA PHE A 36 0.16 -4.00 0.11
C PHE A 36 0.39 -3.48 1.52
N TYR A 37 -0.42 -3.93 2.47
CA TYR A 37 -0.39 -3.38 3.82
C TYR A 37 -0.72 -4.42 4.88
N LEU A 38 -0.35 -4.11 6.11
CA LEU A 38 -0.72 -4.84 7.31
C LEU A 38 -1.50 -3.89 8.20
N SER A 39 -2.67 -4.29 8.69
CA SER A 39 -3.49 -3.45 9.56
C SER A 39 -4.18 -4.28 10.65
N SER A 40 -4.27 -3.74 11.85
CA SER A 40 -5.11 -4.28 12.93
C SER A 40 -6.54 -3.74 12.85
N SER A 41 -7.53 -4.48 13.33
CA SER A 41 -8.95 -4.21 13.03
C SER A 41 -9.68 -3.23 13.96
N ASN A 42 -9.01 -2.57 14.90
CA ASN A 42 -9.65 -1.67 15.87
C ASN A 42 -9.49 -0.19 15.49
N ALA A 43 -10.14 0.73 16.22
CA ALA A 43 -10.07 2.16 15.92
C ALA A 43 -8.66 2.73 16.15
N GLU A 44 -7.98 2.24 17.19
CA GLU A 44 -6.59 2.58 17.52
C GLU A 44 -5.61 1.63 16.80
N HIS A 45 -5.80 1.46 15.50
CA HIS A 45 -5.07 0.45 14.75
C HIS A 45 -3.58 0.77 14.62
N TYR A 46 -2.83 -0.29 14.39
CA TYR A 46 -1.47 -0.24 13.89
C TYR A 46 -1.50 -0.67 12.43
N GLU A 47 -0.80 0.08 11.58
CA GLU A 47 -0.76 -0.18 10.15
C GLU A 47 0.61 0.12 9.55
N ILE A 48 0.98 -0.65 8.54
CA ILE A 48 2.21 -0.50 7.77
C ILE A 48 1.80 -0.60 6.30
N ASP A 49 2.02 0.48 5.55
CA ASP A 49 1.54 0.61 4.18
C ASP A 49 2.66 0.62 3.16
N PHE A 50 2.39 -0.02 2.02
CA PHE A 50 3.12 0.14 0.78
C PHE A 50 2.10 0.44 -0.32
N GLU A 51 2.07 1.69 -0.75
CA GLU A 51 1.16 2.17 -1.78
C GLU A 51 1.94 2.53 -3.03
N PHE A 52 1.61 1.92 -4.16
CA PHE A 52 2.23 2.18 -5.45
C PHE A 52 1.33 3.13 -6.24
N LEU A 53 1.73 4.40 -6.28
CA LEU A 53 1.01 5.46 -6.97
C LEU A 53 1.59 5.61 -8.37
N LYS A 54 0.78 5.28 -9.38
CA LYS A 54 1.14 5.55 -10.77
C LYS A 54 0.86 7.02 -11.11
N ASN A 55 1.83 7.65 -11.75
CA ASN A 55 1.63 8.90 -12.49
C ASN A 55 1.31 8.60 -13.97
N ARG A 56 1.50 9.57 -14.88
CA ARG A 56 1.23 9.40 -16.32
C ARG A 56 2.18 8.39 -16.96
N THR A 57 1.77 7.81 -18.08
CA THR A 57 2.63 6.93 -18.89
C THR A 57 3.99 7.58 -19.15
N GLY A 58 5.08 6.84 -18.88
CA GLY A 58 6.46 7.32 -19.02
C GLY A 58 7.03 8.03 -17.79
N GLN A 59 6.23 8.25 -16.75
CA GLN A 59 6.71 8.76 -15.46
C GLN A 59 6.92 7.62 -14.46
N PRO A 60 7.88 7.76 -13.52
CA PRO A 60 8.16 6.74 -12.52
C PRO A 60 6.95 6.52 -11.60
N TYR A 61 6.89 5.34 -11.02
CA TYR A 61 6.00 5.07 -9.90
C TYR A 61 6.53 5.77 -8.65
N ILE A 62 5.62 6.20 -7.79
CA ILE A 62 5.97 6.55 -6.40
C ILE A 62 5.56 5.36 -5.54
N LEU A 63 6.49 4.87 -4.75
CA LEU A 63 6.19 4.03 -3.60
C LEU A 63 6.04 4.96 -2.39
N GLN A 64 4.82 5.07 -1.87
CA GLN A 64 4.55 5.73 -0.60
C GLN A 64 4.51 4.67 0.49
N THR A 65 5.19 4.93 1.60
CA THR A 65 5.14 4.12 2.81
C THR A 65 4.64 4.93 3.98
N ASN A 66 3.90 4.29 4.87
CA ASN A 66 3.35 4.94 6.05
C ASN A 66 3.30 3.96 7.23
N VAL A 67 3.35 4.51 8.45
CA VAL A 67 3.17 3.76 9.68
C VAL A 67 2.08 4.43 10.52
N PHE A 68 1.14 3.64 11.02
CA PHE A 68 0.15 4.09 11.99
C PHE A 68 0.41 3.43 13.34
N THR A 69 0.30 4.21 14.40
CA THR A 69 0.33 3.72 15.78
C THR A 69 -0.84 4.30 16.56
N GLY A 70 -1.66 3.43 17.16
CA GLY A 70 -2.83 3.87 17.93
C GLY A 70 -3.83 4.70 17.12
N GLY A 71 -4.00 4.40 15.82
CA GLY A 71 -4.90 5.10 14.91
C GLY A 71 -4.40 6.48 14.44
N LYS A 72 -3.12 6.82 14.69
CA LYS A 72 -2.48 8.05 14.20
C LYS A 72 -1.30 7.70 13.30
N GLY A 73 -1.27 8.29 12.10
CA GLY A 73 -0.10 8.24 11.23
C GLY A 73 0.98 9.17 11.75
N ASP A 74 2.24 8.73 11.68
CA ASP A 74 3.41 9.52 12.07
C ASP A 74 4.06 10.27 10.89
N GLY A 75 3.64 9.98 9.65
CA GLY A 75 3.99 10.72 8.44
C GLY A 75 4.30 9.79 7.27
N THR A 76 4.01 10.22 6.05
CA THR A 76 4.28 9.44 4.84
C THR A 76 5.71 9.69 4.33
N GLU A 77 6.38 8.63 3.89
CA GLU A 77 7.64 8.69 3.16
C GLU A 77 7.44 8.26 1.70
N ASP A 78 7.99 9.02 0.75
CA ASP A 78 7.84 8.78 -0.68
C ASP A 78 9.18 8.42 -1.32
N LEU A 79 9.20 7.33 -2.09
CA LEU A 79 10.34 6.90 -2.89
C LEU A 79 9.96 6.78 -4.37
N SER A 80 10.68 7.48 -5.24
CA SER A 80 10.55 7.33 -6.69
C SER A 80 11.20 6.02 -7.14
N LEU A 81 10.41 5.14 -7.76
CA LEU A 81 10.91 3.91 -8.39
C LEU A 81 11.39 4.24 -9.80
N VAL A 82 12.72 4.30 -9.97
CA VAL A 82 13.41 4.54 -11.25
C VAL A 82 13.67 3.25 -12.02
#